data_AF-A0A926DC03-F1
#
_entry.id   AF-A0A926DC03-F1
#
_cell.length_a   1.000
_cell.length_b   1.000
_cell.length_c   1.000
_cell.angle_alpha   90.00
_cell.angle_beta   90.00
_cell.angle_gamma   90.00
#
_symmetry.space_group_name_H-M   'P 1'
#
loop_
_entity.id
_entity.type
_entity.pdbx_description
1 polymer ?
#
loop_
_entity_poly.entity_id
_entity_poly.type
_entity_poly.pdbx_seq_one_letter_code
_entity_poly.pdbx_strand_id
1 'polypeptide(L)' 'MSPKELLYIEDALGHEKFMQTKCNEEASKLQDAELKSFVEQMATKHQQIYSSLFQLLK' A
#
# COMPACT_ATOMS: atom_id res chain seq x y z
N MET A 1 3.41 18.47 12.99
CA MET A 1 4.61 17.87 12.37
C MET A 1 5.53 18.94 11.88
N SER A 2 6.83 18.68 11.93
CA SER A 2 7.83 19.45 11.19
C SER A 2 7.71 19.22 9.68
N PRO A 3 8.26 20.11 8.83
CA PRO A 3 8.25 19.93 7.38
C PRO A 3 8.90 18.62 6.92
N LYS A 4 9.95 18.14 7.62
CA LYS A 4 10.62 16.87 7.29
C LYS A 4 9.75 15.66 7.63
N GLU A 5 9.05 15.69 8.77
CA GLU A 5 8.13 14.61 9.14
C GLU A 5 6.93 14.53 8.18
N LEU A 6 6.42 15.68 7.73
CA LEU A 6 5.36 15.72 6.71
C LEU A 6 5.82 15.08 5.41
N LEU A 7 7.02 15.46 4.92
CA LEU A 7 7.61 14.90 3.71
C LEU A 7 7.76 13.38 3.79
N TYR A 8 8.23 12.85 4.92
CA TYR A 8 8.36 11.39 5.10
C TYR A 8 7.02 10.66 5.08
N ILE A 9 5.95 11.28 5.60
CA ILE A 9 4.62 10.68 5.54
C ILE A 9 4.06 10.73 4.12
N GLU A 10 4.25 11.84 3.41
CA GLU A 10 3.86 11.97 1.99
C GLU A 10 4.57 10.93 1.11
N ASP A 11 5.89 10.76 1.30
CA ASP A 11 6.68 9.75 0.60
C ASP A 11 6.17 8.33 0.91
N ALA A 12 5.92 8.03 2.19
CA ALA A 12 5.41 6.74 2.62
C ALA A 12 4.01 6.45 2.04
N LEU A 13 3.11 7.45 2.01
CA LEU A 13 1.80 7.33 1.37
C LEU A 13 1.92 7.03 -0.13
N GLY A 14 2.86 7.69 -0.82
CA GLY A 14 3.18 7.42 -2.22
C GLY A 14 3.63 5.98 -2.44
N HIS A 15 4.54 5.48 -1.59
CA HIS A 15 5.02 4.10 -1.66
C HIS A 15 3.92 3.07 -1.41
N GLU A 16 3.09 3.25 -0.38
CA GLU A 16 2.00 2.31 -0.08
C GLU A 16 0.99 2.23 -1.22
N LYS A 17 0.63 3.37 -1.82
CA LYS A 17 -0.27 3.41 -2.98
C LYS A 17 0.34 2.70 -4.20
N PHE A 18 1.63 2.92 -4.45
CA PHE A 18 2.35 2.24 -5.54
C PHE A 18 2.37 0.72 -5.32
N MET A 19 2.73 0.26 -4.12
CA MET A 19 2.80 -1.16 -3.78
C MET A 19 1.44 -1.83 -3.86
N GLN A 20 0.39 -1.21 -3.33
CA GLN A 20 -0.97 -1.72 -3.48
C GLN A 20 -1.36 -1.88 -4.95
N THR A 21 -1.07 -0.87 -5.78
CA THR A 21 -1.37 -0.90 -7.23
C THR A 21 -0.65 -2.07 -7.89
N LYS A 22 0.64 -2.27 -7.59
CA LYS A 22 1.43 -3.38 -8.13
C LYS A 22 0.90 -4.74 -7.68
N CYS A 23 0.53 -4.91 -6.41
CA CYS A 23 -0.08 -6.15 -5.94
C CYS A 23 -1.38 -6.44 -6.70
N ASN A 24 -2.26 -5.45 -6.89
CA ASN A 24 -3.50 -5.65 -7.65
C ASN A 24 -3.24 -6.02 -9.12
N GLU A 25 -2.30 -5.34 -9.78
CA GLU A 25 -1.90 -5.63 -11.16
C GLU A 25 -1.34 -7.05 -11.29
N GLU A 26 -0.46 -7.49 -10.39
CA GLU A 26 0.15 -8.81 -10.45
C GLU A 26 -0.83 -9.92 -10.06
N ALA A 27 -1.69 -9.71 -9.05
CA ALA A 27 -2.77 -10.63 -8.71
C ALA A 27 -3.71 -10.92 -9.89
N SER A 28 -3.92 -9.94 -10.79
CA SER A 28 -4.72 -10.14 -12.00
C SER A 28 -4.06 -11.04 -13.05
N LYS A 29 -2.73 -11.18 -13.01
CA LYS A 29 -1.93 -11.98 -13.94
C LYS A 29 -1.59 -13.37 -13.41
N LEU A 30 -1.74 -13.58 -12.09
CA LEU A 30 -1.46 -14.86 -11.44
C LEU A 30 -2.55 -15.89 -11.76
N GLN A 31 -2.11 -17.09 -12.15
CA GLN A 31 -2.98 -18.24 -12.41
C GLN A 31 -3.10 -19.16 -11.19
N ASP A 32 -2.05 -19.21 -10.37
CA ASP A 32 -2.05 -19.96 -9.12
C ASP A 32 -2.95 -19.26 -8.08
N ALA A 33 -3.94 -19.99 -7.58
CA ALA A 33 -4.96 -19.44 -6.70
C ALA A 33 -4.42 -19.07 -5.31
N GLU A 34 -3.44 -19.82 -4.79
CA GLU A 34 -2.85 -19.54 -3.48
C GLU A 34 -1.96 -18.31 -3.56
N LEU A 35 -1.12 -18.22 -4.59
CA LEU A 35 -0.28 -17.04 -4.83
C LEU A 35 -1.13 -15.80 -5.10
N LYS A 36 -2.21 -15.92 -5.88
CA LYS A 36 -3.13 -14.80 -6.12
C LYS A 36 -3.75 -14.30 -4.82
N SER A 37 -4.31 -15.20 -4.00
CA SER A 37 -4.89 -14.85 -2.71
C SER A 37 -3.88 -14.19 -1.78
N PHE A 38 -2.64 -14.68 -1.74
CA PHE A 38 -1.57 -14.08 -0.97
C PHE A 38 -1.26 -12.63 -1.43
N VAL A 39 -1.17 -12.39 -2.74
CA VAL A 39 -0.90 -11.05 -3.27
C VAL A 39 -2.08 -10.09 -3.05
N GLU A 40 -3.33 -10.57 -3.12
CA GLU A 40 -4.52 -9.79 -2.78
C GLU A 40 -4.55 -9.40 -1.29
N GLN A 41 -4.12 -10.30 -0.39
CA GLN A 41 -3.95 -9.99 1.03
C GLN A 41 -2.87 -8.93 1.24
N MET A 42 -1.77 -8.97 0.49
CA MET A 42 -0.73 -7.93 0.54
C MET A 42 -1.26 -6.57 0.08
N ALA A 43 -2.05 -6.51 -1.00
CA ALA A 43 -2.71 -5.28 -1.43
C ALA A 43 -3.62 -4.70 -0.33
N THR A 44 -4.36 -5.57 0.38
CA THR A 44 -5.21 -5.17 1.52
C THR A 44 -4.37 -4.62 2.67
N LYS A 45 -3.23 -5.25 2.98
CA LYS A 45 -2.30 -4.78 4.02
C LYS A 45 -1.73 -3.39 3.68
N HIS A 46 -1.30 -3.17 2.44
CA HIS A 46 -0.83 -1.86 1.99
C HIS A 46 -1.91 -0.77 2.12
N GLN A 47 -3.17 -1.09 1.79
CA GLN A 47 -4.30 -0.17 2.01
C GLN A 47 -4.50 0.20 3.49
N GLN A 48 -4.35 -0.77 4.40
CA GLN A 48 -4.47 -0.54 5.85
C GLN A 48 -3.33 0.35 6.38
N ILE A 49 -2.10 0.13 5.92
CA ILE A 49 -0.94 0.95 6.27
C ILE A 49 -1.13 2.37 5.72
N TYR A 50 -1.50 2.52 4.45
CA TYR A 50 -1.83 3.82 3.87
C TYR A 50 -2.87 4.57 4.70
N SER A 51 -3.95 3.89 5.10
CA SER A 51 -5.02 4.50 5.90
C SER A 51 -4.52 4.96 7.27
N SER A 52 -3.65 4.16 7.90
CA SER A 52 -3.01 4.51 9.18
C SER A 52 -2.08 5.73 9.03
N LEU A 53 -1.26 5.77 7.98
CA LEU A 53 -0.39 6.93 7.68
C LEU A 53 -1.20 8.18 7.37
N PHE A 54 -2.29 8.05 6.61
CA PHE A 54 -3.15 9.17 6.23
C PHE A 54 -3.89 9.76 7.44
N GLN A 55 -4.21 8.95 8.45
CA GLN A 55 -4.77 9.43 9.70
C GLN A 55 -3.81 10.32 10.49
N LEU A 56 -2.49 10.17 10.32
CA LEU A 56 -1.51 11.04 10.97
C LEU A 56 -1.52 12.46 10.39
N LEU A 57 -2.04 12.63 9.16
CA LEU A 57 -2.16 13.92 8.49
C LEU A 57 -3.48 14.65 8.80
N LYS A 58 -4.40 13.99 9.50
CA LYS A 58 -5.68 14.58 9.94
C LYS A 58 -5.55 15.18 11.33
#